data_AF-A0A6N2CT17-F1
#
_entry.id   AF-A0A6N2CT17-F1
#
_cell.length_a   1.000
_cell.length_b   1.000
_cell.length_c   1.000
_cell.angle_alpha   90.00
_cell.angle_beta   90.00
_cell.angle_gamma   90.00
#
_symmetry.space_group_name_H-M   'P 1'
#
loop_
_entity.id
_entity.type
_entity.pdbx_description
1 polymer ?
#
loop_
_entity_poly.entity_id
_entity_poly.type
_entity_poly.pdbx_seq_one_letter_code
_entity_poly.pdbx_strand_id
1 'polypeptide(L)'
;MNTEHRYTLEKGSKKHLCPDCNKKTFVMYIDTETGNYLPEQYGRCDRESKCLYHLNPYLDGYAKAIWEQEQGNRSELPNKWKLQRKRI
;
A
#
# COMPACT_ATOMS: atom_id res chain seq x y z
N MET A 1 3.00 1.84 24.32
CA MET A 1 3.73 2.49 23.21
C MET A 1 2.96 2.19 21.94
N ASN A 2 2.20 3.15 21.40
CA ASN A 2 1.54 3.00 20.10
C ASN A 2 2.55 3.42 19.03
N THR A 3 3.18 2.46 18.36
CA THR A 3 3.86 2.72 17.10
C THR A 3 2.78 2.86 16.04
N GLU A 4 2.27 4.07 15.85
CA GLU A 4 1.33 4.34 14.76
C GLU A 4 2.09 4.19 13.43
N HIS A 5 1.71 3.17 12.66
CA HIS A 5 2.24 2.95 11.33
C HIS A 5 1.45 3.81 10.33
N ARG A 6 2.15 4.64 9.53
CA ARG A 6 1.54 5.45 8.46
C ARG A 6 0.68 4.65 7.47
N TYR A 7 1.10 3.45 7.12
CA TYR A 7 0.37 2.59 6.19
C TYR A 7 -0.29 1.45 6.96
N THR A 8 -1.62 1.44 6.94
CA THR A 8 -2.43 0.41 7.61
C THR A 8 -3.33 -0.30 6.62
N LEU A 9 -3.74 -1.52 6.91
CA LEU A 9 -4.76 -2.19 6.12
C LEU A 9 -6.10 -1.47 6.30
N GLU A 10 -6.85 -1.32 5.21
CA GLU A 10 -8.18 -0.74 5.21
C GLU A 10 -9.04 -1.41 6.30
N LYS A 11 -9.65 -0.58 7.15
CA LYS A 11 -10.56 -1.06 8.19
C LYS A 11 -11.95 -1.31 7.60
N GLY A 12 -12.60 -2.37 8.06
CA GLY A 12 -13.97 -2.71 7.71
C GLY A 12 -14.08 -3.96 6.84
N SER A 13 -15.28 -4.18 6.28
CA SER A 13 -15.63 -5.40 5.56
C SER A 13 -15.45 -5.30 4.04
N LYS A 14 -14.95 -4.17 3.54
CA LYS A 14 -14.73 -3.97 2.11
C LYS A 14 -13.58 -4.87 1.65
N LYS A 15 -13.80 -5.56 0.52
CA LYS A 15 -12.83 -6.48 -0.09
C LYS A 15 -12.69 -6.15 -1.56
N HIS A 16 -11.45 -6.14 -2.00
CA HIS A 16 -11.00 -5.89 -3.36
C HIS A 16 -10.63 -7.21 -4.05
N LEU A 17 -10.39 -7.15 -5.36
CA LEU A 17 -9.88 -8.29 -6.11
C LEU A 17 -8.39 -8.46 -5.81
N CYS A 18 -8.00 -9.67 -5.41
CA CYS A 18 -6.59 -10.00 -5.21
C CYS A 18 -5.89 -10.07 -6.58
N PRO A 19 -4.75 -9.39 -6.78
CA PRO A 19 -4.03 -9.39 -8.07
C PRO A 19 -3.46 -10.77 -8.42
N ASP A 20 -3.23 -11.63 -7.43
CA ASP A 20 -2.68 -12.98 -7.61
C ASP A 20 -3.78 -14.02 -7.94
N CYS A 21 -4.81 -14.11 -7.08
CA CYS A 21 -5.83 -15.16 -7.23
C CYS A 21 -7.18 -14.67 -7.80
N ASN A 22 -7.31 -13.38 -8.12
CA ASN A 22 -8.51 -12.74 -8.68
C ASN A 22 -9.81 -12.97 -7.89
N LYS A 23 -9.71 -13.27 -6.59
CA LYS A 23 -10.86 -13.40 -5.69
C LYS A 23 -11.10 -12.11 -4.91
N LYS A 24 -12.37 -11.83 -4.60
CA LYS A 24 -12.81 -10.66 -3.82
C LYS A 24 -12.57 -10.87 -2.32
N THR A 25 -11.31 -10.87 -1.92
CA THR A 25 -10.84 -11.17 -0.55
C THR A 25 -9.65 -10.30 -0.14
N PHE A 26 -9.29 -9.33 -0.96
CA PHE A 26 -8.09 -8.53 -0.81
C PHE A 26 -8.38 -7.27 0.01
N VAL A 27 -7.51 -6.96 0.96
CA VAL A 27 -7.56 -5.75 1.79
C VAL A 27 -6.41 -4.84 1.38
N MET A 28 -6.73 -3.65 0.90
CA MET A 28 -5.72 -2.69 0.42
C MET A 28 -5.09 -1.93 1.58
N TYR A 29 -3.84 -1.46 1.39
CA TYR A 29 -3.24 -0.50 2.30
C TYR A 29 -3.79 0.91 2.07
N ILE A 30 -3.98 1.64 3.17
CA ILE A 30 -4.33 3.06 3.22
C ILE A 30 -3.21 3.83 3.90
N ASP A 31 -2.93 5.03 3.39
CA ASP A 31 -2.08 6.03 4.03
C ASP A 31 -2.91 6.80 5.06
N THR A 32 -2.58 6.68 6.34
CA THR A 32 -3.31 7.33 7.43
C THR A 32 -3.02 8.83 7.52
N GLU A 33 -1.93 9.31 6.92
CA GLU A 33 -1.63 10.75 6.87
C GLU A 33 -2.42 11.45 5.78
N THR A 34 -2.58 10.82 4.60
CA THR A 34 -3.29 11.43 3.46
C THR A 34 -4.73 10.94 3.29
N GLY A 35 -5.11 9.84 3.94
CA GLY A 35 -6.41 9.18 3.78
C GLY A 35 -6.59 8.45 2.45
N ASN A 36 -5.55 8.38 1.62
CA ASN A 36 -5.62 7.77 0.28
C ASN A 36 -5.22 6.30 0.30
N TYR A 37 -5.75 5.55 -0.66
CA TYR A 37 -5.27 4.21 -0.94
C TYR A 37 -3.87 4.22 -1.54
N LEU A 38 -3.07 3.22 -1.18
CA LEU A 38 -1.84 2.91 -1.88
C LEU A 38 -2.16 2.33 -3.27
N PRO A 39 -1.16 2.21 -4.17
CA PRO A 39 -1.35 1.53 -5.45
C PRO A 39 -2.00 0.15 -5.26
N GLU A 40 -2.86 -0.27 -6.21
CA GLU A 40 -3.76 -1.43 -6.08
C GLU A 40 -3.09 -2.77 -5.77
N GLN A 41 -1.79 -2.88 -6.03
CA GLN A 41 -0.96 -4.03 -5.67
C GLN A 41 -0.67 -4.14 -4.17
N TYR A 42 -0.68 -3.03 -3.42
CA TYR A 42 -0.37 -3.02 -1.99
C TYR A 42 -1.57 -3.45 -1.18
N GLY A 43 -1.44 -4.63 -0.57
CA GLY A 43 -2.46 -5.16 0.32
C GLY A 43 -2.20 -6.60 0.69
N ARG A 44 -3.21 -7.22 1.30
CA ARG A 44 -3.16 -8.59 1.81
C ARG A 44 -4.37 -9.37 1.37
N CYS A 45 -4.13 -10.59 0.90
CA CYS A 45 -5.17 -11.57 0.61
C CYS A 45 -5.49 -12.38 1.86
N ASP A 46 -6.76 -12.43 2.28
CA ASP A 46 -7.15 -13.20 3.47
C ASP A 46 -7.07 -14.73 3.26
N ARG A 47 -6.90 -15.19 2.02
CA ARG A 47 -6.71 -16.61 1.69
C ARG A 47 -5.28 -17.05 1.98
N GLU A 48 -4.87 -16.95 3.24
CA GLU A 48 -3.53 -17.31 3.70
C GLU A 48 -3.20 -18.78 3.40
N SER A 49 -4.10 -19.73 3.62
CA SER A 49 -3.77 -21.14 3.34
C SER A 49 -3.64 -21.49 1.85
N LYS A 50 -3.97 -20.58 0.91
CA LYS A 50 -4.04 -20.90 -0.53
C LYS A 50 -3.31 -19.93 -1.45
N CYS A 51 -3.27 -18.65 -1.11
CA CYS A 51 -2.74 -17.59 -1.97
C CYS A 51 -1.55 -16.89 -1.33
N LEU A 52 -1.59 -16.64 -0.01
CA LEU A 52 -0.51 -15.98 0.74
C LEU A 52 -0.09 -14.60 0.21
N TYR A 53 -0.79 -14.04 -0.77
CA TYR A 53 -0.40 -12.76 -1.37
C TYR A 53 -0.46 -11.65 -0.32
N HIS A 54 0.69 -11.05 -0.06
CA HIS A 54 0.83 -9.90 0.83
C HIS A 54 1.98 -9.04 0.34
N LEU A 55 1.65 -7.83 -0.14
CA LEU A 55 2.64 -6.82 -0.49
C LEU A 55 2.60 -5.70 0.55
N ASN A 56 3.62 -5.69 1.41
CA ASN A 56 3.74 -4.75 2.52
C ASN A 56 4.65 -3.57 2.13
N PRO A 57 4.18 -2.31 2.21
CA PRO A 57 4.95 -1.13 1.82
C PRO A 57 6.21 -0.88 2.68
N TYR A 58 6.32 -1.52 3.83
CA TYR A 58 7.51 -1.43 4.69
C TYR A 58 8.60 -2.44 4.34
N LEU A 59 8.30 -3.45 3.52
CA LEU A 59 9.25 -4.52 3.19
C LEU A 59 9.94 -4.33 1.84
N ASP A 60 9.27 -3.70 0.88
CA ASP A 60 9.79 -3.54 -0.49
C ASP A 60 10.53 -2.22 -0.72
N GLY A 61 10.45 -1.28 0.24
CA GLY A 61 11.07 0.04 0.17
C GLY A 61 10.09 1.19 -0.08
N TYR A 62 8.79 0.93 -0.26
CA TYR A 62 7.78 1.96 -0.55
C TYR A 62 7.73 3.06 0.50
N ALA A 63 7.66 2.66 1.76
CA ALA A 63 7.60 3.63 2.85
C ALA A 63 8.85 4.52 2.91
N LYS A 64 10.04 3.93 2.67
CA LYS A 64 11.30 4.68 2.65
C LYS A 64 11.33 5.68 1.49
N ALA A 65 10.92 5.24 0.30
CA ALA A 65 10.87 6.09 -0.90
C ALA A 65 9.97 7.32 -0.71
N ILE A 66 8.76 7.13 -0.15
CA ILE A 66 7.84 8.24 0.10
C ILE A 66 8.42 9.23 1.11
N TRP A 67 9.00 8.73 2.20
CA TRP A 67 9.64 9.58 3.21
C TRP A 67 10.79 10.42 2.62
N GLU A 68 11.68 9.81 1.82
CA GLU A 68 12.78 10.53 1.16
C GLU A 68 12.28 11.62 0.19
N GLN A 69 11.20 11.33 -0.55
CA GLN A 69 10.58 12.27 -1.46
C GLN A 69 9.99 13.49 -0.74
N GLU A 70 9.34 13.28 0.42
CA GLU A 70 8.76 14.35 1.24
C GLU A 70 9.82 15.25 1.88
N GLN A 71 10.98 14.69 2.23
CA GLN A 71 12.12 15.43 2.78
C GLN A 71 12.86 16.30 1.72
N GLY A 72 12.36 16.36 0.49
CA GLY A 72 12.96 17.16 -0.59
C GLY A 72 14.27 16.61 -1.12
N ASN A 73 14.66 15.39 -0.73
CA ASN A 73 15.84 14.72 -1.26
C ASN A 73 15.52 14.12 -2.63
N ARG A 74 15.55 14.99 -3.66
CA ARG A 74 15.31 14.58 -5.05
C ARG A 74 16.51 13.79 -5.58
N SER A 75 16.54 12.50 -5.29
CA SER A 75 17.28 11.53 -6.09
C SER A 75 16.28 10.53 -6.68
N GLU A 76 16.46 10.22 -7.96
CA GLU A 76 15.44 9.67 -8.85
C GLU A 76 14.82 8.37 -8.33
N LEU A 77 13.60 8.46 -7.80
CA LEU A 77 12.81 7.25 -7.56
C LEU A 77 12.48 6.60 -8.91
N PRO A 78 12.71 5.28 -9.06
CA PRO A 78 12.29 4.55 -10.24
C PRO A 78 10.80 4.82 -10.49
N ASN A 79 10.43 5.06 -11.74
CA ASN A 79 9.06 5.43 -12.18
C ASN A 79 7.94 4.41 -11.81
N LYS A 80 8.26 3.37 -11.02
CA LYS A 80 7.42 2.22 -10.69
C LYS A 80 6.28 2.55 -9.72
N TRP A 81 6.45 3.53 -8.82
CA TRP A 81 5.50 3.81 -7.72
C TRP A 81 4.89 5.20 -7.77
N LYS A 82 4.81 5.80 -8.96
CA LYS A 82 4.21 7.12 -9.12
C LYS A 82 2.77 7.07 -8.62
N LEU A 83 2.54 7.71 -7.47
CA LEU A 83 1.22 8.07 -7.00
C LEU A 83 0.55 8.85 -8.13
N GLN A 84 -0.54 8.33 -8.69
CA GLN A 84 -1.36 9.09 -9.63
C GLN A 84 -1.95 10.26 -8.86
N ARG A 85 -1.25 11.39 -8.84
CA ARG A 85 -1.78 12.67 -8.36
C ARG A 85 -3.00 12.98 -9.23
N LYS A 86 -4.19 12.66 -8.73
CA LYS A 86 -5.43 13.14 -9.31
C LYS A 86 -5.42 14.65 -9.12
N ARG A 87 -5.05 15.37 -10.18
CA ARG A 87 -5.31 16.82 -10.30
C ARG A 87 -6.83 16.98 -10.22
N ILE A 88 -7.31 17.57 -9.13
CA ILE A 88 -8.57 18.33 -9.14
C ILE A 88 -8.24 19.72 -9.66
#